data_AF-A0A0M8PXS7-F1
#
_entry.id   AF-A0A0M8PXS7-F1
#
_cell.length_a   1.000
_cell.length_b   1.000
_cell.length_c   1.000
_cell.angle_alpha   90.00
_cell.angle_beta   90.00
_cell.angle_gamma   90.00
#
_symmetry.space_group_name_H-M   'P 1'
#
loop_
_entity.id
_entity.type
_entity.pdbx_description
1 polymer ?
#
loop_
_entity_poly.entity_id
_entity_poly.type
_entity_poly.pdbx_seq_one_letter_code
_entity_poly.pdbx_strand_id
1 'polypeptide(L)'
;MIEWLQRFLESDSSKLIYILALILSANMIDFTIGWLNAKFNKKVKFSSAKAIFGIARKLVLFIVLVYAIPVALLMPAPLGISALYVLYMGYLFSEINSILNHFKLTDDDKSMDPFIEFFKGLMRREGK
;
A
#
# COMPACT_ATOMS: atom_id res chain seq x y z
N MET A 1 -7.03 -19.86 -19.04
CA MET A 1 -7.32 -18.66 -18.21
C MET A 1 -8.07 -19.12 -16.97
N ILE A 2 -7.85 -18.50 -15.83
CA ILE A 2 -8.48 -18.92 -14.57
C ILE A 2 -9.86 -18.25 -14.49
N GLU A 3 -10.92 -18.92 -14.96
CA GLU A 3 -12.28 -18.35 -15.14
C GLU A 3 -12.84 -17.67 -13.88
N TRP A 4 -12.59 -18.22 -12.69
CA TRP A 4 -13.08 -17.60 -11.46
C TRP A 4 -12.41 -16.25 -11.15
N LEU A 5 -11.17 -16.02 -11.61
CA LEU A 5 -10.49 -14.72 -11.47
C LEU A 5 -11.07 -13.65 -12.42
N GLN A 6 -11.59 -14.06 -13.58
CA GLN A 6 -12.10 -13.10 -14.57
C GLN A 6 -13.33 -12.34 -14.06
N ARG A 7 -14.13 -12.93 -13.17
CA ARG A 7 -15.28 -12.28 -12.55
C ARG A 7 -14.91 -11.02 -11.75
N PHE A 8 -13.71 -11.00 -11.16
CA PHE A 8 -13.19 -9.81 -10.49
C PHE A 8 -12.77 -8.69 -11.44
N LEU A 9 -12.69 -8.97 -12.74
CA LEU A 9 -12.26 -8.04 -13.79
C LEU A 9 -13.42 -7.53 -14.67
N GLU A 10 -14.66 -7.92 -14.37
CA GLU A 10 -15.84 -7.58 -15.18
C GLU A 10 -16.27 -6.11 -15.09
N SER A 11 -16.05 -5.45 -13.95
CA SER A 11 -16.46 -4.06 -13.70
C SER A 11 -15.35 -3.27 -13.02
N ASP A 12 -15.36 -1.95 -13.12
CA ASP A 12 -14.39 -1.12 -12.40
C ASP A 12 -14.53 -1.25 -10.89
N SER A 13 -15.76 -1.37 -10.38
CA SER A 13 -16.01 -1.61 -8.96
C SER A 13 -15.37 -2.92 -8.49
N SER A 14 -15.54 -4.01 -9.23
CA SER A 14 -14.94 -5.31 -8.88
C SER A 14 -13.41 -5.29 -9.00
N LYS A 15 -12.85 -4.60 -10.00
CA LYS A 15 -11.40 -4.41 -10.14
C LYS A 15 -10.81 -3.61 -8.99
N LEU A 16 -11.46 -2.52 -8.55
CA LEU A 16 -10.99 -1.71 -7.43
C LEU A 16 -10.97 -2.51 -6.12
N ILE A 17 -12.01 -3.31 -5.86
CA ILE A 17 -12.05 -4.24 -4.71
C ILE A 17 -10.95 -5.30 -4.83
N TYR A 18 -10.72 -5.82 -6.04
CA TYR A 18 -9.66 -6.79 -6.29
C TYR A 18 -8.27 -6.21 -5.98
N ILE A 19 -7.99 -4.97 -6.40
CA ILE A 19 -6.72 -4.29 -6.07
C ILE A 19 -6.61 -4.06 -4.55
N LEU A 20 -7.68 -3.66 -3.86
CA LEU A 20 -7.65 -3.54 -2.39
C LEU A 20 -7.33 -4.87 -1.69
N ALA A 21 -7.84 -6.00 -2.21
CA ALA A 21 -7.51 -7.32 -1.70
C ALA A 21 -6.03 -7.69 -1.93
N LEU A 22 -5.48 -7.33 -3.10
CA LEU A 22 -4.05 -7.49 -3.38
C LEU A 22 -3.19 -6.64 -2.44
N ILE A 23 -3.59 -5.38 -2.21
CA ILE A 23 -2.94 -4.47 -1.27
C ILE A 23 -2.93 -5.05 0.15
N LEU A 24 -4.09 -5.54 0.61
CA LEU A 24 -4.19 -6.15 1.95
C LEU A 24 -3.27 -7.37 2.06
N SER A 25 -3.24 -8.21 1.02
CA SER A 25 -2.38 -9.40 0.96
C SER A 25 -0.90 -9.02 0.96
N ALA A 26 -0.50 -8.01 0.19
CA ALA A 26 0.86 -7.48 0.17
C ALA A 26 1.27 -6.95 1.56
N ASN A 27 0.39 -6.17 2.21
CA ASN A 27 0.60 -5.68 3.57
C ASN A 27 0.84 -6.80 4.59
N MET A 28 0.09 -7.90 4.50
CA MET A 28 0.26 -9.07 5.37
C MET A 28 1.61 -9.78 5.12
N ILE A 29 1.98 -9.96 3.86
CA ILE A 29 3.25 -10.58 3.45
C ILE A 29 4.41 -9.72 3.96
N ASP A 30 4.39 -8.42 3.67
CA ASP A 30 5.41 -7.47 4.10
C ASP A 30 5.59 -7.46 5.62
N PHE A 31 4.50 -7.35 6.38
CA PHE A 31 4.55 -7.39 7.84
C PHE A 31 5.17 -8.71 8.34
N THR A 32 4.76 -9.85 7.76
CA THR A 32 5.27 -11.16 8.16
C THR A 32 6.77 -11.27 7.89
N ILE A 33 7.23 -10.87 6.70
CA ILE A 33 8.65 -10.96 6.35
C ILE A 33 9.47 -9.96 7.18
N GLY A 34 9.00 -8.73 7.36
CA GLY A 34 9.64 -7.73 8.20
C GLY A 34 9.79 -8.19 9.65
N TRP A 35 8.74 -8.82 10.19
CA TRP A 35 8.77 -9.42 11.52
C TRP A 35 9.78 -10.57 11.62
N LEU A 36 9.79 -11.50 10.66
CA LEU A 36 10.75 -12.61 10.62
C LEU A 36 12.18 -12.08 10.54
N ASN A 37 12.43 -11.11 9.65
CA ASN A 37 13.74 -10.47 9.51
C ASN A 37 14.21 -9.82 10.80
N ALA A 38 13.34 -9.09 11.52
CA ALA A 38 13.68 -8.45 12.79
C ALA A 38 13.91 -9.45 13.93
N LYS A 39 13.21 -10.60 13.92
CA LYS A 39 13.36 -11.66 14.93
C LYS A 39 14.65 -12.47 14.76
N PHE A 40 15.07 -12.73 13.52
CA PHE A 40 16.24 -13.58 13.25
C PHE A 40 17.55 -12.81 13.01
N ASN A 41 17.52 -11.51 12.68
CA ASN A 41 18.74 -10.72 12.57
C ASN A 41 19.29 -10.29 13.93
N LYS A 42 20.45 -10.86 14.31
CA LYS A 42 21.19 -10.45 15.52
C LYS A 42 21.71 -9.00 15.48
N LYS A 43 21.74 -8.36 14.30
CA LYS A 43 22.17 -6.96 14.12
C LYS A 43 21.07 -5.94 14.40
N VAL A 44 19.80 -6.36 14.47
CA VAL A 44 18.67 -5.45 14.68
C VAL A 44 18.11 -5.72 16.08
N LYS A 45 18.16 -4.73 16.97
CA LYS A 45 17.44 -4.81 18.25
C LYS A 45 15.95 -4.79 17.95
N PHE A 46 15.30 -5.94 18.09
CA PHE A 46 13.86 -6.04 18.00
C PHE A 46 13.23 -5.07 19.01
N SER A 47 12.34 -4.20 18.52
CA SER A 47 11.61 -3.23 19.33
C SER A 47 10.14 -3.38 19.04
N SER A 48 9.38 -3.86 20.03
CA SER A 48 7.93 -4.03 19.93
C SER A 48 7.22 -2.72 19.57
N ALA A 49 7.71 -1.59 20.06
CA ALA A 49 7.19 -0.27 19.70
C ALA A 49 7.34 0.00 18.20
N LYS A 50 8.51 -0.24 17.60
CA LYS A 50 8.73 -0.08 16.16
C LYS A 50 7.81 -0.98 15.33
N ALA A 51 7.61 -2.24 15.78
CA ALA A 51 6.70 -3.17 15.12
C ALA A 51 5.24 -2.66 15.15
N ILE A 52 4.75 -2.20 16.31
CA ILE A 52 3.41 -1.63 16.46
C ILE A 52 3.24 -0.38 15.58
N PHE A 53 4.22 0.52 15.57
CA PHE A 53 4.20 1.70 14.69
C PHE A 53 4.14 1.33 13.20
N GLY A 54 4.85 0.28 12.79
CA GLY A 54 4.80 -0.26 11.43
C GLY A 54 3.40 -0.73 11.04
N ILE A 55 2.75 -1.51 11.91
CA ILE A 55 1.37 -1.98 11.70
C ILE A 55 0.38 -0.81 11.67
N ALA A 56 0.46 0.09 12.66
CA ALA A 56 -0.43 1.24 12.77
C ALA A 56 -0.36 2.12 11.51
N ARG A 57 0.84 2.33 10.97
CA ARG A 57 1.06 3.05 9.71
C ARG A 57 0.32 2.39 8.54
N LYS A 58 0.48 1.07 8.35
CA LYS A 58 -0.20 0.32 7.28
C LYS A 58 -1.72 0.38 7.42
N LEU A 59 -2.24 0.26 8.64
CA LEU A 59 -3.67 0.38 8.92
C LEU A 59 -4.20 1.77 8.58
N VAL A 60 -3.50 2.84 8.98
CA VAL A 60 -3.89 4.23 8.65
C VAL A 60 -3.91 4.43 7.14
N LEU A 61 -2.88 3.97 6.41
CA LEU A 61 -2.86 4.07 4.95
C LEU A 61 -4.00 3.28 4.31
N PHE A 62 -4.28 2.08 4.80
CA PHE A 62 -5.40 1.28 4.30
C PHE A 62 -6.76 1.95 4.56
N ILE A 63 -6.95 2.58 5.73
CA ILE A 63 -8.15 3.39 6.04
C ILE A 63 -8.29 4.54 5.03
N VAL A 64 -7.18 5.21 4.67
CA VAL A 64 -7.19 6.26 3.64
C VAL A 64 -7.64 5.71 2.28
N LEU A 65 -7.17 4.52 1.88
CA LEU A 65 -7.59 3.89 0.62
C LEU A 65 -9.10 3.60 0.60
N VAL A 66 -9.66 3.09 1.70
CA VAL A 66 -11.09 2.81 1.82
C VAL A 66 -11.91 4.10 1.86
N TYR A 67 -11.43 5.11 2.59
CA TYR A 67 -12.08 6.43 2.68
C TYR A 67 -12.06 7.18 1.34
N ALA A 68 -11.09 6.92 0.48
CA ALA A 68 -11.07 7.49 -0.86
C ALA A 68 -12.26 7.04 -1.74
N ILE A 69 -12.89 5.90 -1.45
CA ILE A 69 -14.05 5.39 -2.21
C ILE A 69 -15.22 6.37 -2.17
N PRO A 70 -15.79 6.73 -1.00
CA PRO A 70 -16.88 7.71 -0.96
C PRO A 70 -16.46 9.08 -1.47
N VAL A 71 -15.19 9.48 -1.33
CA VAL A 71 -14.68 10.74 -1.91
C VAL A 71 -14.73 10.69 -3.44
N ALA A 72 -14.34 9.57 -4.05
CA ALA A 72 -14.38 9.40 -5.49
C ALA A 72 -15.80 9.44 -6.08
N LEU A 73 -16.82 9.04 -5.29
CA LEU A 73 -18.22 9.14 -5.69
C LEU A 73 -18.72 10.59 -5.80
N LEU A 74 -18.02 11.55 -5.19
CA LEU A 74 -18.34 12.98 -5.31
C LEU A 74 -17.81 13.61 -6.61
N MET A 75 -16.95 12.88 -7.33
CA MET A 75 -16.30 13.35 -8.56
C MET A 75 -17.04 12.82 -9.79
N PRO A 76 -16.91 13.48 -10.96
CA PRO A 76 -17.38 12.91 -12.23
C PRO A 76 -16.82 11.49 -12.43
N ALA A 77 -17.69 10.57 -12.84
CA ALA A 77 -17.41 9.13 -12.89
C ALA A 77 -16.03 8.75 -13.48
N PRO A 78 -15.60 9.26 -14.65
CA PRO A 78 -14.28 8.90 -15.18
C PRO A 78 -13.12 9.42 -14.31
N LEU A 79 -13.27 10.56 -13.65
CA LEU A 79 -12.23 11.15 -12.80
C LEU A 79 -12.09 10.40 -11.47
N GLY A 80 -13.21 10.14 -10.80
CA GLY A 80 -13.22 9.43 -9.51
C GLY A 80 -12.62 8.03 -9.63
N ILE A 81 -13.05 7.26 -10.64
CA ILE A 81 -12.55 5.90 -10.90
C ILE A 81 -11.06 5.93 -11.23
N SER A 82 -10.63 6.83 -12.12
CA SER A 82 -9.22 6.94 -12.50
C SER A 82 -8.32 7.33 -11.33
N ALA A 83 -8.78 8.26 -10.47
CA ALA A 83 -8.05 8.64 -9.26
C ALA A 83 -7.87 7.47 -8.30
N LEU A 84 -8.90 6.63 -8.12
CA LEU A 84 -8.80 5.42 -7.31
C LEU A 84 -7.79 4.42 -7.89
N TYR A 85 -7.79 4.21 -9.21
CA TYR A 85 -6.79 3.34 -9.85
C TYR A 85 -5.36 3.82 -9.62
N VAL A 86 -5.09 5.11 -9.83
CA VAL A 86 -3.75 5.67 -9.62
C VAL A 86 -3.34 5.53 -8.15
N LEU A 87 -4.24 5.86 -7.23
CA LEU A 87 -3.99 5.75 -5.79
C LEU A 87 -3.68 4.31 -5.37
N TYR A 88 -4.52 3.37 -5.79
CA TYR A 88 -4.42 1.97 -5.36
C TYR A 88 -3.23 1.29 -6.00
N MET A 89 -2.98 1.49 -7.30
CA MET A 89 -1.80 0.97 -7.96
C MET A 89 -0.51 1.56 -7.38
N GLY A 90 -0.48 2.88 -7.13
CA GLY A 90 0.65 3.54 -6.49
C GLY A 90 0.97 2.95 -5.12
N TYR A 91 -0.06 2.69 -4.31
CA TYR A 91 0.10 2.05 -3.00
C TYR A 91 0.61 0.60 -3.14
N LEU A 92 0.00 -0.17 -4.04
CA LEU A 92 0.39 -1.56 -4.29
C LEU A 92 1.85 -1.68 -4.73
N PHE A 93 2.31 -0.79 -5.64
CA PHE A 93 3.72 -0.74 -6.03
C PHE A 93 4.64 -0.44 -4.85
N SER A 94 4.22 0.45 -3.94
CA SER A 94 4.98 0.75 -2.73
C SER A 94 5.10 -0.46 -1.80
N GLU A 95 4.01 -1.19 -1.59
CA GLU A 95 4.02 -2.42 -0.79
C GLU A 95 4.87 -3.52 -1.41
N ILE A 96 4.80 -3.69 -2.74
CA ILE A 96 5.68 -4.63 -3.45
C ILE A 96 7.14 -4.26 -3.25
N ASN A 97 7.50 -2.97 -3.38
CA ASN A 97 8.86 -2.51 -3.12
C ASN A 97 9.30 -2.75 -1.67
N SER A 98 8.41 -2.57 -0.70
CA SER A 98 8.68 -2.89 0.71
C SER A 98 9.01 -4.37 0.91
N ILE A 99 8.23 -5.26 0.28
CA ILE A 99 8.49 -6.71 0.31
C ILE A 99 9.85 -7.03 -0.32
N LEU A 100 10.16 -6.45 -1.48
CA LEU A 100 11.43 -6.67 -2.18
C LEU A 100 12.63 -6.18 -1.35
N ASN A 101 12.50 -5.05 -0.66
CA ASN A 101 13.50 -4.55 0.28
C ASN A 101 13.75 -5.55 1.41
N HIS A 102 12.72 -6.22 1.92
CA HIS A 102 12.90 -7.28 2.91
C HIS A 102 13.67 -8.50 2.39
N PHE A 103 13.62 -8.77 1.09
CA PHE A 103 14.44 -9.79 0.43
C PHE A 103 15.81 -9.27 -0.04
N LYS A 104 16.12 -7.99 0.18
CA LYS A 104 17.32 -7.31 -0.34
C LYS A 104 17.46 -7.41 -1.86
N LEU A 105 16.33 -7.48 -2.57
CA LEU A 105 16.30 -7.50 -4.03
C LEU A 105 16.37 -6.08 -4.62
N THR A 106 16.31 -5.07 -3.75
CA THR A 106 16.38 -3.64 -4.05
C THR A 106 17.23 -2.96 -2.98
N ASP A 107 18.15 -2.09 -3.40
CA ASP A 107 19.17 -1.42 -2.53
C ASP A 107 18.66 -0.13 -1.85
N ASP A 108 17.34 0.08 -1.78
CA ASP A 108 16.81 1.36 -1.30
C ASP A 108 16.77 1.38 0.25
N ASP A 109 17.84 1.88 0.86
CA ASP A 109 18.04 2.10 2.31
C ASP A 109 17.15 3.24 2.87
N LYS A 110 16.02 3.52 2.21
CA LYS A 110 15.13 4.62 2.56
C LYS A 110 14.20 4.22 3.70
N SER A 111 14.46 4.84 4.84
CA SER A 111 13.63 4.82 6.05
C SER A 111 12.17 5.30 5.87
N MET A 112 11.79 5.77 4.67
CA MET A 112 10.46 6.32 4.40
C MET A 112 9.90 5.83 3.06
N ASP A 113 8.80 5.07 3.16
CA ASP A 113 7.96 4.57 2.07
C ASP A 113 7.71 5.62 0.95
N PRO A 114 8.04 5.32 -0.32
CA PRO A 114 7.86 6.22 -1.46
C PRO A 114 6.46 6.81 -1.58
N PHE A 115 5.43 6.05 -1.17
CA PHE A 115 4.06 6.51 -1.18
C PHE A 115 3.80 7.66 -0.20
N ILE A 116 4.44 7.64 0.97
CA ILE A 116 4.34 8.75 1.93
C ILE A 116 5.06 9.98 1.40
N GLU A 117 6.20 9.82 0.74
CA GLU A 117 6.89 10.95 0.10
C GLU A 117 6.02 11.59 -0.99
N PHE A 118 5.32 10.77 -1.78
CA PHE A 118 4.36 11.26 -2.76
C PHE A 118 3.26 12.11 -2.11
N PHE A 119 2.61 11.61 -1.04
CA PHE A 119 1.57 12.36 -0.32
C PHE A 119 2.10 13.62 0.36
N LYS A 120 3.25 13.56 1.01
CA LYS A 120 3.91 14.73 1.60
C LYS A 120 4.25 15.77 0.53
N GLY A 121 4.73 15.31 -0.63
CA GLY A 121 5.02 16.17 -1.78
C GLY A 121 3.77 16.88 -2.30
N LEU A 122 2.63 16.18 -2.37
CA LEU A 122 1.36 16.75 -2.80
C LEU A 122 0.87 17.83 -1.82
N MET A 123 0.87 17.55 -0.51
CA MET A 123 0.49 18.51 0.54
C MET A 123 1.42 19.74 0.57
N ARG A 124 2.71 19.58 0.23
CA ARG A 124 3.67 20.70 0.22
C ARG A 124 3.53 21.60 -1.01
N ARG A 125 2.86 21.15 -2.07
CA ARG A 125 2.59 21.96 -3.28
C ARG A 125 1.36 22.85 -3.14
N GLU A 126 0.41 22.53 -2.26
CA GLU A 126 -0.77 23.38 -2.00
C GLU A 126 -0.51 24.52 -0.99
N GLY A 127 0.65 24.53 -0.33
CA GLY A 127 1.05 25.58 0.62
C GLY A 127 1.90 26.71 0.04
N LYS A 128 1.86 26.93 -1.29
CA LYS A 128 2.53 28.04 -1.98
C LYS A 128 1.56 28.81 -2.86
#